data_AF-A0A2V8QKB7-F1
#
_entry.id   AF-A0A2V8QKB7-F1
#
_cell.length_a   1.000
_cell.length_b   1.000
_cell.length_c   1.000
_cell.angle_alpha   90.00
_cell.angle_beta   90.00
_cell.angle_gamma   90.00
#
_symmetry.space_group_name_H-M   'P 1'
#
loop_
_entity.id
_entity.type
_entity.pdbx_description
1 polymer ?
#
loop_
_entity_poly.entity_id
_entity_poly.type
_entity_poly.pdbx_seq_one_letter_code
_entity_poly.pdbx_strand_id
1 'polypeptide(L)'
;PLADRNVIYNFHLYDPHTFTHQGATWGAEFWPYLKRVPYPSSPEAVAPLLSSVEHESAREALRAYGVERWNAERIERMIALAAEWARRRGVPLTCNEFGVYRTYAPTPARLRWIEDVRTSLERHRIGWAIWDYADSFGVAVKREGRATPDPQTVAALGLQAQK
;
A
#
# COMPACT_ATOMS: atom_id res chain seq x y z
N PRO A 1 3.43 -9.26 25.23
CA PRO A 1 3.36 -7.78 25.14
C PRO A 1 4.08 -7.20 26.36
N LEU A 2 4.62 -5.99 26.27
CA LEU A 2 5.14 -5.22 27.39
C LEU A 2 4.08 -5.13 28.50
N ALA A 3 4.51 -5.22 29.75
CA ALA A 3 3.66 -5.11 30.94
C ALA A 3 3.40 -3.64 31.31
N ASP A 4 2.95 -2.85 30.33
CA ASP A 4 2.61 -1.44 30.49
C ASP A 4 1.29 -1.17 29.76
N ARG A 5 0.37 -0.47 30.44
CA ARG A 5 -0.97 -0.15 29.92
C ARG A 5 -0.98 1.06 28.97
N ASN A 6 0.11 1.82 28.92
CA ASN A 6 0.25 3.01 28.07
C ASN A 6 0.97 2.71 26.74
N VAL A 7 1.01 1.45 26.32
CA VAL A 7 1.67 1.01 25.09
C VAL A 7 0.64 0.73 24.00
N ILE A 8 0.84 1.35 22.83
CA ILE A 8 0.15 1.03 21.58
C ILE A 8 1.17 0.38 20.63
N TYR A 9 0.81 -0.77 20.07
CA TYR A 9 1.68 -1.46 19.12
C TYR A 9 1.41 -0.92 17.73
N ASN A 10 2.47 -0.71 16.97
CA ASN A 10 2.39 -0.15 15.64
C ASN A 10 3.01 -1.09 14.61
N PHE A 11 2.46 -1.09 13.41
CA PHE A 11 3.07 -1.71 12.23
C PHE A 11 2.93 -0.79 11.02
N HIS A 12 3.79 -0.97 10.02
CA HIS A 12 3.68 -0.30 8.73
C HIS A 12 3.23 -1.34 7.70
N LEU A 13 2.51 -0.92 6.67
CA LEU A 13 2.04 -1.82 5.62
C LEU A 13 2.32 -1.23 4.24
N TYR A 14 3.31 -1.81 3.57
CA TYR A 14 3.63 -1.48 2.17
C TYR A 14 3.62 -2.73 1.29
N ASP A 15 3.22 -3.89 1.82
CA ASP A 15 3.16 -5.08 1.00
C ASP A 15 2.02 -5.01 -0.03
N PRO A 16 2.27 -5.41 -1.28
CA PRO A 16 3.55 -5.88 -1.81
C PRO A 16 4.43 -4.73 -2.29
N HIS A 17 5.70 -4.71 -1.86
CA HIS A 17 6.67 -3.70 -2.28
C HIS A 17 6.88 -3.63 -3.81
N THR A 18 6.76 -4.76 -4.52
CA THR A 18 6.78 -4.81 -6.00
C THR A 18 5.74 -3.90 -6.64
N PHE A 19 4.59 -3.69 -5.99
CA PHE A 19 3.55 -2.78 -6.43
C PHE A 19 3.69 -1.39 -5.80
N THR A 20 3.83 -1.32 -4.47
CA THR A 20 3.77 -0.05 -3.73
C THR A 20 4.98 0.85 -3.96
N HIS A 21 6.13 0.28 -4.35
CA HIS A 21 7.40 0.99 -4.55
C HIS A 21 7.91 0.93 -5.99
N GLN A 22 7.07 0.53 -6.96
CA GLN A 22 7.45 0.47 -8.37
C GLN A 22 8.05 1.80 -8.84
N GLY A 23 9.25 1.75 -9.42
CA GLY A 23 10.00 2.89 -9.93
C GLY A 23 10.73 3.73 -8.87
N ALA A 24 10.66 3.38 -7.58
CA ALA A 24 11.41 4.06 -6.53
C ALA A 24 12.93 3.80 -6.66
N THR A 25 13.74 4.81 -6.36
CA THR A 25 15.22 4.76 -6.46
C THR A 25 15.93 4.67 -5.10
N TRP A 26 15.17 4.60 -4.00
CA TRP A 26 15.68 4.69 -2.63
C TRP A 26 15.48 3.41 -1.82
N GLY A 27 15.48 2.24 -2.47
CA GLY A 27 15.29 0.97 -1.79
C GLY A 27 15.84 -0.21 -2.59
N ALA A 28 15.00 -1.20 -2.88
CA ALA A 28 15.49 -2.40 -3.58
C ALA A 28 16.02 -2.05 -4.97
N GLU A 29 17.15 -2.67 -5.33
CA GLU A 29 17.87 -2.42 -6.59
C GLU A 29 16.98 -2.61 -7.83
N PHE A 30 16.00 -3.52 -7.77
CA PHE A 30 15.13 -3.84 -8.90
C PHE A 30 13.91 -2.90 -9.04
N TRP A 31 13.57 -2.09 -8.03
CA TRP A 31 12.40 -1.22 -8.06
C TRP A 31 12.39 -0.19 -9.21
N PRO A 32 13.50 0.49 -9.56
CA PRO A 32 13.54 1.47 -10.65
C PRO A 32 13.08 0.92 -12.01
N TYR A 33 13.19 -0.40 -12.20
CA TYR A 33 12.86 -1.09 -13.45
C TYR A 33 11.39 -1.55 -13.53
N LEU A 34 10.63 -1.38 -12.45
CA LEU A 34 9.21 -1.72 -12.39
C LEU A 34 8.34 -0.49 -12.63
N LYS A 35 7.44 -0.55 -13.60
CA LYS A 35 6.48 0.52 -13.91
C LYS A 35 5.16 -0.09 -14.33
N ARG A 36 4.06 0.58 -14.00
CA ARG A 36 2.70 0.15 -14.35
C ARG A 36 2.33 -1.25 -13.84
N VAL A 37 2.98 -1.72 -12.78
CA VAL A 37 2.68 -3.00 -12.12
C VAL A 37 1.21 -2.95 -11.67
N PRO A 38 0.39 -3.96 -12.05
CA PRO A 38 -1.05 -3.94 -11.78
C PRO A 38 -1.32 -4.34 -10.33
N TYR A 39 -2.45 -3.89 -9.80
CA TYR A 39 -3.10 -4.44 -8.60
C TYR A 39 -4.61 -4.48 -8.85
N PRO A 40 -5.32 -5.59 -8.56
CA PRO A 40 -4.84 -6.88 -8.05
C PRO A 40 -3.81 -7.58 -8.95
N SER A 41 -3.03 -8.50 -8.38
CA SER A 41 -2.02 -9.29 -9.10
C SER A 41 -2.54 -10.67 -9.49
N SER A 42 -2.05 -11.15 -10.63
CA SER A 42 -2.14 -12.54 -11.06
C SER A 42 -1.04 -12.80 -12.10
N PRO A 43 -0.70 -14.07 -12.42
CA PRO A 43 0.24 -14.36 -13.49
C PRO A 43 -0.20 -13.74 -14.83
N GLU A 44 -1.50 -13.74 -15.12
CA GLU A 44 -2.09 -13.20 -16.34
C GLU A 44 -2.00 -11.67 -16.39
N ALA A 45 -2.22 -11.01 -15.24
CA ALA A 45 -2.14 -9.54 -15.15
C ALA A 45 -0.72 -9.02 -15.37
N VAL A 46 0.30 -9.75 -14.92
CA VAL A 46 1.70 -9.34 -15.06
C VAL A 46 2.35 -9.80 -16.38
N ALA A 47 1.80 -10.82 -17.03
CA ALA A 47 2.36 -11.40 -18.26
C ALA A 47 2.68 -10.36 -19.36
N PRO A 48 1.82 -9.37 -19.65
CA PRO A 48 2.11 -8.35 -20.67
C PRO A 48 3.32 -7.46 -20.34
N LEU A 49 3.70 -7.36 -19.06
CA LEU A 49 4.82 -6.53 -18.61
C LEU A 49 6.16 -7.28 -18.64
N LEU A 50 6.15 -8.61 -18.52
CA LEU A 50 7.38 -9.42 -18.35
C LEU A 50 8.38 -9.23 -19.50
N SER A 51 7.90 -9.09 -20.74
CA SER A 51 8.76 -8.87 -21.91
C SER A 51 9.36 -7.48 -21.97
N SER A 52 8.73 -6.49 -21.32
CA SER A 52 9.19 -5.09 -21.31
C SER A 52 10.19 -4.78 -20.17
N VAL A 53 10.31 -5.67 -19.19
CA VAL A 53 11.25 -5.52 -18.08
C VAL A 53 12.58 -6.16 -18.49
N GLU A 54 13.57 -5.34 -18.82
CA GLU A 54 14.90 -5.80 -19.26
C GLU A 54 15.73 -6.37 -18.10
N HIS A 55 15.61 -5.77 -16.91
CA HIS A 55 16.38 -6.16 -15.74
C HIS A 55 15.90 -7.50 -15.17
N GLU A 56 16.77 -8.51 -15.12
CA GLU A 56 16.35 -9.89 -14.80
C GLU A 56 15.73 -10.00 -13.40
N SER A 57 16.36 -9.43 -12.36
CA SER A 57 15.81 -9.51 -11.00
C SER A 57 14.45 -8.80 -10.86
N ALA A 58 14.21 -7.74 -11.66
CA ALA A 58 12.91 -7.08 -11.69
C ALA A 58 11.86 -7.95 -12.37
N ARG A 59 12.23 -8.64 -13.46
CA ARG A 59 11.37 -9.60 -14.17
C ARG A 59 11.02 -10.79 -13.28
N GLU A 60 11.98 -11.32 -12.53
CA GLU A 60 11.76 -12.40 -11.55
C GLU A 60 10.85 -11.95 -10.41
N ALA A 61 11.10 -10.79 -9.82
CA ALA A 61 10.24 -10.23 -8.77
C ALA A 61 8.80 -9.99 -9.28
N LEU A 62 8.64 -9.51 -10.51
CA LEU A 62 7.34 -9.32 -11.14
C LEU A 62 6.61 -10.64 -11.40
N ARG A 63 7.33 -11.69 -11.81
CA ARG A 63 6.79 -13.04 -11.99
C ARG A 63 6.31 -13.62 -10.65
N ALA A 64 7.13 -13.52 -9.61
CA ALA A 64 6.77 -13.95 -8.25
C ALA A 64 5.53 -13.21 -7.74
N TYR A 65 5.51 -11.88 -7.89
CA TYR A 65 4.35 -11.04 -7.55
C TYR A 65 3.05 -11.47 -8.25
N GLY A 66 3.12 -11.88 -9.52
CA GLY A 66 1.97 -12.45 -10.23
C GLY A 66 1.47 -13.74 -9.57
N VAL A 67 2.36 -14.66 -9.23
CA VAL A 67 2.03 -15.95 -8.58
C VAL A 67 1.46 -15.75 -7.18
N GLU A 68 1.87 -14.69 -6.46
CA GLU A 68 1.37 -14.38 -5.12
C GLU A 68 -0.11 -13.97 -5.08
N ARG A 69 -0.71 -13.57 -6.21
CA ARG A 69 -2.15 -13.27 -6.33
C ARG A 69 -2.64 -12.26 -5.28
N TRP A 70 -2.01 -11.10 -5.22
CA TRP A 70 -2.38 -10.00 -4.35
C TRP A 70 -3.73 -9.42 -4.69
N ASN A 71 -4.60 -9.36 -3.69
CA ASN A 71 -5.95 -8.81 -3.79
C ASN A 71 -6.45 -8.41 -2.40
N ALA A 72 -7.67 -7.85 -2.34
CA ALA A 72 -8.31 -7.42 -1.09
C ALA A 72 -8.35 -8.54 -0.03
N GLU A 73 -8.61 -9.78 -0.44
CA GLU A 73 -8.70 -10.92 0.47
C GLU A 73 -7.34 -11.27 1.08
N ARG A 74 -6.25 -11.21 0.29
CA ARG A 74 -4.89 -11.42 0.80
C ARG A 74 -4.48 -10.32 1.75
N ILE A 75 -4.76 -9.06 1.41
CA ILE A 75 -4.52 -7.90 2.30
C ILE A 75 -5.27 -8.08 3.62
N GLU A 76 -6.55 -8.45 3.55
CA GLU A 76 -7.36 -8.74 4.73
C GLU A 76 -6.69 -9.78 5.61
N ARG A 77 -6.34 -10.95 5.04
CA ARG A 77 -5.79 -12.06 5.83
C ARG A 77 -4.52 -11.65 6.57
N MET A 78 -3.66 -10.83 5.96
CA MET A 78 -2.45 -10.33 6.62
C MET A 78 -2.78 -9.40 7.79
N ILE A 79 -3.69 -8.45 7.60
CA ILE A 79 -4.12 -7.52 8.67
C ILE A 79 -4.82 -8.30 9.79
N ALA A 80 -5.64 -9.29 9.44
CA ALA A 80 -6.33 -10.15 10.40
C ALA A 80 -5.36 -10.93 11.30
N LEU A 81 -4.20 -11.35 10.80
CA LEU A 81 -3.16 -11.99 11.63
C LEU A 81 -2.66 -11.05 12.74
N ALA A 82 -2.40 -9.78 12.41
CA ALA A 82 -2.00 -8.78 13.39
C ALA A 82 -3.13 -8.48 14.37
N ALA A 83 -4.35 -8.26 13.88
CA ALA A 83 -5.53 -8.01 14.69
C ALA A 83 -5.80 -9.14 15.69
N GLU A 84 -5.69 -10.39 15.23
CA GLU A 84 -5.88 -11.57 16.05
C GLU A 84 -4.78 -11.72 17.11
N TRP A 85 -3.52 -11.41 16.77
CA TRP A 85 -2.44 -11.35 17.73
C TRP A 85 -2.74 -10.36 18.86
N ALA A 86 -3.26 -9.17 18.51
CA ALA A 86 -3.58 -8.10 19.44
C ALA A 86 -4.79 -8.43 20.32
N ARG A 87 -5.85 -8.98 19.71
CA ARG A 87 -7.06 -9.44 20.39
C ARG A 87 -6.75 -10.47 21.47
N ARG A 88 -5.93 -11.48 21.17
CA ARG A 88 -5.51 -12.50 22.16
C ARG A 88 -4.72 -11.94 23.33
N ARG A 89 -4.13 -10.75 23.18
CA ARG A 89 -3.28 -10.10 24.16
C ARG A 89 -3.95 -8.91 24.85
N GLY A 90 -5.16 -8.53 24.41
CA GLY A 90 -5.87 -7.37 24.95
C GLY A 90 -5.12 -6.05 24.75
N VAL A 91 -4.41 -5.89 23.63
CA VAL A 91 -3.62 -4.67 23.33
C VAL A 91 -4.15 -3.96 22.07
N PRO A 92 -4.04 -2.63 21.98
CA PRO A 92 -4.44 -1.88 20.78
C PRO A 92 -3.35 -1.93 19.70
N LEU A 93 -3.78 -1.73 18.43
CA LEU A 93 -2.91 -1.59 17.28
C LEU A 93 -3.12 -0.26 16.55
N THR A 94 -2.05 0.24 15.93
CA THR A 94 -2.08 1.26 14.89
C THR A 94 -1.32 0.81 13.64
N CYS A 95 -1.74 1.31 12.48
CA CYS A 95 -1.01 1.26 11.22
C CYS A 95 -0.70 2.69 10.79
N ASN A 96 0.39 3.28 11.31
CA ASN A 96 0.68 4.69 11.10
C ASN A 96 1.35 5.00 9.74
N GLU A 97 1.67 3.97 8.94
CA GLU A 97 2.18 4.13 7.59
C GLU A 97 1.66 3.04 6.67
N PHE A 98 1.06 3.47 5.56
CA PHE A 98 0.77 2.65 4.39
C PHE A 98 0.63 3.56 3.18
N GLY A 99 0.85 3.05 1.97
CA GLY A 99 0.66 3.84 0.76
C GLY A 99 1.25 3.20 -0.49
N VAL A 100 1.02 3.84 -1.63
CA VAL A 100 1.54 3.44 -2.94
C VAL A 100 2.21 4.65 -3.58
N TYR A 101 3.44 4.45 -4.06
CA TYR A 101 4.20 5.46 -4.77
C TYR A 101 3.46 5.86 -6.05
N ARG A 102 3.08 7.14 -6.15
CA ARG A 102 2.12 7.59 -7.15
C ARG A 102 2.68 7.70 -8.56
N THR A 103 3.99 7.90 -8.70
CA THR A 103 4.61 8.33 -9.97
C THR A 103 4.50 7.27 -11.06
N TYR A 104 4.64 5.99 -10.72
CA TYR A 104 4.70 4.90 -11.70
C TYR A 104 3.54 3.90 -11.58
N ALA A 105 2.78 3.95 -10.48
CA ALA A 105 1.61 3.09 -10.28
C ALA A 105 0.41 3.59 -11.10
N PRO A 106 -0.35 2.70 -11.77
CA PRO A 106 -1.59 3.09 -12.43
C PRO A 106 -2.57 3.65 -11.40
N THR A 107 -3.12 4.84 -11.63
CA THR A 107 -4.00 5.53 -10.66
C THR A 107 -5.15 4.64 -10.15
N PRO A 108 -5.92 3.93 -11.00
CA PRO A 108 -6.99 3.06 -10.51
C PRO A 108 -6.50 1.95 -9.59
N ALA A 109 -5.34 1.35 -9.90
CA ALA A 109 -4.74 0.30 -9.08
C ALA A 109 -4.29 0.83 -7.72
N ARG A 110 -3.66 2.02 -7.70
CA ARG A 110 -3.26 2.70 -6.46
C ARG A 110 -4.46 2.97 -5.55
N LEU A 111 -5.53 3.57 -6.10
CA LEU A 111 -6.73 3.89 -5.33
C LEU A 111 -7.40 2.62 -4.78
N ARG A 112 -7.46 1.56 -5.59
CA ARG A 112 -8.03 0.27 -5.17
C ARG A 112 -7.25 -0.35 -4.02
N TRP A 113 -5.91 -0.34 -4.07
CA TRP A 113 -5.09 -0.86 -2.98
C TRP A 113 -5.28 -0.05 -1.68
N ILE A 114 -5.33 1.29 -1.79
CA ILE A 114 -5.57 2.18 -0.63
C ILE A 114 -6.92 1.87 0.03
N GLU A 115 -7.96 1.69 -0.78
CA GLU A 115 -9.29 1.31 -0.31
C GLU A 115 -9.31 -0.08 0.37
N ASP A 116 -8.69 -1.09 -0.25
CA ASP A 116 -8.62 -2.44 0.30
C ASP A 116 -7.88 -2.47 1.66
N VAL A 117 -6.76 -1.73 1.77
CA VAL A 117 -6.00 -1.61 3.04
C VAL A 117 -6.83 -0.89 4.10
N ARG A 118 -7.33 0.31 3.80
CA ARG A 118 -8.12 1.10 4.76
C ARG A 118 -9.31 0.30 5.28
N THR A 119 -10.12 -0.26 4.38
CA THR A 119 -11.35 -0.95 4.78
C THR A 119 -11.07 -2.19 5.62
N SER A 120 -9.95 -2.86 5.37
CA SER A 120 -9.48 -3.95 6.22
C SER A 120 -9.01 -3.48 7.61
N LEU A 121 -8.25 -2.38 7.69
CA LEU A 121 -7.85 -1.78 8.98
C LEU A 121 -9.07 -1.37 9.81
N GLU A 122 -10.05 -0.72 9.19
CA GLU A 122 -11.31 -0.28 9.82
C GLU A 122 -12.14 -1.46 10.32
N ARG A 123 -12.23 -2.55 9.53
CA ARG A 123 -12.91 -3.80 9.94
C ARG A 123 -12.37 -4.36 11.25
N HIS A 124 -11.06 -4.25 11.46
CA HIS A 124 -10.36 -4.72 12.66
C HIS A 124 -10.21 -3.64 13.75
N ARG A 125 -10.83 -2.47 13.57
CA ARG A 125 -10.75 -1.31 14.49
C ARG A 125 -9.31 -0.85 14.75
N ILE A 126 -8.46 -0.90 13.73
CA ILE A 126 -7.08 -0.44 13.78
C ILE A 126 -7.03 1.00 13.32
N GLY A 127 -6.52 1.90 14.17
CA GLY A 127 -6.29 3.30 13.80
C GLY A 127 -5.20 3.40 12.74
N TRP A 128 -5.34 4.31 11.78
CA TRP A 128 -4.46 4.37 10.62
C TRP A 128 -4.01 5.78 10.25
N ALA A 129 -2.84 5.88 9.64
CA ALA A 129 -2.35 7.07 8.96
C ALA A 129 -1.66 6.68 7.65
N ILE A 130 -2.05 7.33 6.56
CA ILE A 130 -1.46 7.09 5.24
C ILE A 130 -0.15 7.88 5.11
N TRP A 131 0.85 7.26 4.50
CA TRP A 131 2.02 7.96 3.98
C TRP A 131 1.68 8.41 2.55
N ASP A 132 1.71 9.68 2.19
CA ASP A 132 2.08 10.87 2.95
C ASP A 132 1.04 11.99 2.78
N TYR A 133 1.31 13.21 3.25
CA TYR A 133 0.41 14.33 3.04
C TYR A 133 0.42 14.86 1.59
N ALA A 134 1.56 15.32 1.06
CA ALA A 134 1.60 16.11 -0.18
C ALA A 134 2.80 15.84 -1.11
N ASP A 135 3.52 14.75 -0.89
CA ASP A 135 4.68 14.33 -1.67
C ASP A 135 4.32 13.08 -2.52
N SER A 136 5.29 12.20 -2.70
CA SER A 136 5.34 11.12 -3.66
C SER A 136 4.32 10.01 -3.39
N PHE A 137 3.81 9.87 -2.17
CA PHE A 137 2.71 8.98 -1.81
C PHE A 137 1.41 9.74 -1.48
N GLY A 138 1.43 11.07 -1.62
CA GLY A 138 0.51 12.00 -0.96
C GLY A 138 -1.00 11.81 -1.18
N VAL A 139 -1.76 12.17 -0.14
CA VAL A 139 -3.21 12.44 -0.19
C VAL A 139 -3.53 13.75 -0.89
N ALA A 140 -2.60 14.68 -0.91
CA ALA A 140 -2.66 15.94 -1.63
C ALA A 140 -1.68 15.95 -2.81
N VAL A 141 -1.95 16.85 -3.76
CA VAL A 141 -1.01 17.19 -4.82
C VAL A 141 -0.46 18.57 -4.53
N LYS A 142 0.87 18.69 -4.55
CA LYS A 142 1.53 19.99 -4.44
C LYS A 142 1.65 20.63 -5.83
N ARG A 143 1.02 21.79 -6.01
CA ARG A 143 1.14 22.62 -7.23
C ARG A 143 1.54 24.02 -6.80
N GLU A 144 2.61 24.55 -7.40
CA GLU A 144 3.10 25.91 -7.12
C GLU A 144 3.31 26.18 -5.61
N GLY A 145 3.84 25.19 -4.88
CA GLY A 145 4.08 25.30 -3.44
C GLY A 145 2.86 25.04 -2.55
N ARG A 146 1.64 25.02 -3.09
CA ARG A 146 0.40 24.77 -2.35
C ARG A 146 -0.03 23.31 -2.44
N ALA A 147 -0.30 22.69 -1.29
CA ALA A 147 -0.90 21.36 -1.22
C ALA A 147 -2.43 21.48 -1.29
N THR A 148 -3.03 20.74 -2.22
CA THR A 148 -4.49 20.61 -2.34
C THR A 148 -4.88 19.13 -2.29
N PRO A 149 -5.84 18.72 -1.45
CA PRO A 149 -6.28 17.32 -1.37
C PRO A 149 -6.66 16.77 -2.76
N ASP A 150 -6.19 15.57 -3.07
CA ASP A 150 -6.60 14.82 -4.26
C ASP A 150 -7.95 14.15 -3.98
N PRO A 151 -9.05 14.59 -4.63
CA PRO A 151 -10.38 14.07 -4.34
C PRO A 151 -10.49 12.55 -4.50
N GLN A 152 -9.74 11.97 -5.45
CA GLN A 152 -9.78 10.52 -5.68
C GLN A 152 -9.09 9.75 -4.55
N THR A 153 -7.92 10.23 -4.10
CA THR A 153 -7.21 9.61 -2.97
C THR A 153 -7.99 9.80 -1.66
N VAL A 154 -8.58 10.98 -1.43
CA VAL A 154 -9.45 11.25 -0.27
C VAL A 154 -10.67 10.32 -0.27
N ALA A 155 -11.33 10.12 -1.42
CA ALA A 155 -12.44 9.19 -1.54
C ALA A 155 -12.01 7.72 -1.34
N ALA A 156 -10.87 7.31 -1.87
CA ALA A 156 -10.28 5.99 -1.62
C ALA A 156 -9.92 5.78 -0.15
N LEU A 157 -9.74 6.85 0.63
CA LEU A 157 -9.59 6.84 2.08
C LEU A 157 -10.93 6.95 2.84
N GLY A 158 -12.08 6.86 2.16
CA GLY A 158 -13.39 6.94 2.81
C GLY A 158 -13.68 8.29 3.46
N LEU A 159 -12.86 9.30 3.18
CA LEU A 159 -12.99 10.64 3.71
C LEU A 159 -13.80 11.51 2.74
N GLN A 160 -14.43 12.54 3.29
CA GLN A 160 -15.07 13.57 2.48
C GLN A 160 -14.08 14.71 2.30
N ALA A 161 -13.85 15.13 1.05
CA ALA A 161 -13.18 16.40 0.80
C ALA A 161 -14.08 17.51 1.37
N GLN A 162 -13.60 18.23 2.38
CA GLN A 162 -14.30 19.43 2.84
C GLN A 162 -14.40 20.41 1.65
N LYS A 163 -15.62 20.85 1.38
CA LYS A 163 -15.94 21.80 0.31
C LYS A 163 -15.31 23.17 0.58
#